data_AF-A0AAP5IDQ3-F1
#
_entry.id   AF-A0AAP5IDQ3-F1
#
_cell.length_a   1.000
_cell.length_b   1.000
_cell.length_c   1.000
_cell.angle_alpha   90.00
_cell.angle_beta   90.00
_cell.angle_gamma   90.00
#
_symmetry.space_group_name_H-M   'P 1'
#
loop_
_entity.id
_entity.type
_entity.pdbx_description
1 polymer ?
#
loop_
_entity_poly.entity_id
_entity_poly.type
_entity_poly.pdbx_seq_one_letter_code
_entity_poly.pdbx_strand_id
1 'polypeptide(L)'
;MTNLNYSNQILHDRSFKGQDLSGADFSGSDLRGCNFTGATLIGANFQQVKTGQSQHQVRMLVASTIVSPVVLCGCGAIFVYLLSLLKSNRAINFLIGALPILAFLAEIFLRDSITFHFPQATSYAGIGSIAVLFAIMVTLTVGLVFIGNSSFGDGSIAQGFFLLIMTVVGAIVTYRIFQWLIQSIQSHPGTSFRKANLTDADFSYSELENTDFSLAVLTGVCIFKWVIKPYTEFTNVYCKYLYLEPEQQNRQPANRNFHADELEPILTQFRK
;
A
#
# COMPACT_ATOMS: atom_id res chain seq x y z
N MET A 1 -22.42 32.23 -4.56
CA MET A 1 -21.54 31.05 -4.42
C MET A 1 -21.80 30.45 -3.06
N THR A 2 -22.37 29.26 -3.00
CA THR A 2 -22.57 28.55 -1.74
C THR A 2 -21.20 28.13 -1.22
N ASN A 3 -20.78 28.70 -0.10
CA ASN A 3 -19.58 28.24 0.59
C ASN A 3 -19.87 26.81 1.10
N LEU A 4 -19.23 25.80 0.48
CA LEU A 4 -19.45 24.39 0.81
C LEU A 4 -18.75 24.06 2.12
N ASN A 5 -19.53 23.71 3.16
CA ASN A 5 -19.00 23.42 4.48
C ASN A 5 -18.94 21.90 4.74
N TYR A 6 -17.72 21.40 4.85
CA TYR A 6 -17.34 20.04 5.20
C TYR A 6 -16.52 19.98 6.50
N SER A 7 -16.47 21.07 7.27
CA SER A 7 -15.69 21.16 8.49
C SER A 7 -16.09 20.08 9.51
N ASN A 8 -15.10 19.50 10.18
CA ASN A 8 -15.24 18.46 11.21
C ASN A 8 -15.99 17.19 10.75
N GLN A 9 -16.13 16.95 9.44
CA GLN A 9 -16.78 15.77 8.92
C GLN A 9 -15.82 14.59 8.76
N ILE A 10 -16.37 13.37 8.84
CA ILE A 10 -15.69 12.14 8.47
C ILE A 10 -16.06 11.83 7.01
N LEU A 11 -15.12 12.02 6.09
CA LEU A 11 -15.35 11.96 4.64
C LEU A 11 -14.71 10.74 3.98
N HIS A 12 -14.40 9.69 4.75
CA HIS A 12 -13.66 8.53 4.26
C HIS A 12 -14.14 8.01 2.90
N ASP A 13 -13.18 7.71 2.03
CA ASP A 13 -13.40 7.08 0.72
C ASP A 13 -14.31 7.86 -0.25
N ARG A 14 -14.60 9.15 0.04
CA ARG A 14 -15.42 9.96 -0.85
C ARG A 14 -14.65 10.42 -2.09
N SER A 15 -15.35 10.44 -3.22
CA SER A 15 -14.83 10.96 -4.47
C SER A 15 -15.34 12.38 -4.72
N PHE A 16 -14.39 13.30 -4.81
CA PHE A 16 -14.54 14.70 -5.20
C PHE A 16 -13.87 14.97 -6.56
N LYS A 17 -13.60 13.91 -7.33
CA LYS A 17 -12.85 13.96 -8.59
C LYS A 17 -13.46 14.97 -9.56
N GLY A 18 -12.64 15.90 -10.05
CA GLY A 18 -13.03 16.89 -11.06
C GLY A 18 -14.06 17.92 -10.59
N GLN A 19 -14.43 17.96 -9.31
CA GLN A 19 -15.41 18.92 -8.80
C GLN A 19 -14.79 20.30 -8.62
N ASP A 20 -15.61 21.34 -8.76
CA ASP A 20 -15.28 22.68 -8.31
C ASP A 20 -15.69 22.84 -6.84
N LEU A 21 -14.68 22.91 -5.99
CA LEU A 21 -14.76 23.03 -4.54
C LEU A 21 -14.00 24.28 -4.07
N SER A 22 -13.94 25.29 -4.94
CA SER A 22 -13.27 26.57 -4.64
C SER A 22 -13.90 27.21 -3.39
N GLY A 23 -13.04 27.59 -2.44
CA GLY A 23 -13.43 28.18 -1.16
C GLY A 23 -14.13 27.22 -0.18
N ALA A 24 -14.22 25.92 -0.49
CA ALA A 24 -14.85 24.96 0.41
C ALA A 24 -14.07 24.82 1.73
N ASP A 25 -14.79 24.63 2.82
CA ASP A 25 -14.23 24.47 4.16
C ASP A 25 -14.16 22.99 4.55
N PHE A 26 -12.96 22.41 4.57
CA PHE A 26 -12.65 21.06 5.04
C PHE A 26 -11.98 21.07 6.42
N SER A 27 -11.96 22.19 7.14
CA SER A 27 -11.20 22.30 8.38
C SER A 27 -11.57 21.24 9.43
N GLY A 28 -10.56 20.60 10.04
CA GLY A 28 -10.75 19.54 11.03
C GLY A 28 -11.36 18.24 10.49
N SER A 29 -11.57 18.10 9.19
CA SER A 29 -12.16 16.90 8.59
C SER A 29 -11.16 15.75 8.49
N ASP A 30 -11.70 14.53 8.46
CA ASP A 30 -10.94 13.31 8.20
C ASP A 30 -11.14 12.87 6.74
N LEU A 31 -10.08 13.07 5.95
CA LEU A 31 -10.05 12.91 4.50
C LEU A 31 -9.39 11.60 4.05
N ARG A 32 -9.19 10.64 4.96
CA ARG A 32 -8.53 9.38 4.64
C ARG A 32 -9.27 8.63 3.53
N GLY A 33 -8.55 8.26 2.47
CA GLY A 33 -9.08 7.58 1.28
C GLY A 33 -9.85 8.47 0.30
N CYS A 34 -9.96 9.78 0.55
CA CYS A 34 -10.64 10.70 -0.36
C CYS A 34 -9.92 10.85 -1.70
N ASN A 35 -10.69 11.05 -2.77
CA ASN A 35 -10.17 11.28 -4.11
C ASN A 35 -10.55 12.69 -4.61
N PHE A 36 -9.58 13.59 -4.62
CA PHE A 36 -9.66 14.95 -5.17
C PHE A 36 -8.97 15.06 -6.54
N THR A 37 -8.80 13.96 -7.27
CA THR A 37 -8.07 13.97 -8.55
C THR A 37 -8.68 14.98 -9.52
N GLY A 38 -7.88 15.94 -9.99
CA GLY A 38 -8.33 16.96 -10.93
C GLY A 38 -9.39 17.94 -10.39
N ALA A 39 -9.64 17.97 -9.09
CA ALA A 39 -10.57 18.92 -8.48
C ALA A 39 -9.99 20.34 -8.46
N THR A 40 -10.88 21.33 -8.48
CA THR A 40 -10.53 22.74 -8.26
C THR A 40 -10.79 23.07 -6.81
N LEU A 41 -9.74 23.40 -6.06
CA LEU A 41 -9.72 23.61 -4.61
C LEU A 41 -9.11 24.98 -4.27
N ILE A 42 -9.35 25.95 -5.14
CA ILE A 42 -8.76 27.28 -5.01
C ILE A 42 -9.29 27.95 -3.75
N GLY A 43 -8.40 28.37 -2.85
CA GLY A 43 -8.77 29.00 -1.58
C GLY A 43 -9.50 28.07 -0.60
N ALA A 44 -9.48 26.75 -0.82
CA ALA A 44 -10.13 25.81 0.10
C ALA A 44 -9.38 25.73 1.45
N ASN A 45 -10.14 25.58 2.53
CA ASN A 45 -9.59 25.48 3.87
C ASN A 45 -9.38 24.00 4.25
N PHE A 46 -8.13 23.56 4.36
CA PHE A 46 -7.70 22.23 4.82
C PHE A 46 -6.97 22.31 6.17
N GLN A 47 -7.25 23.32 7.00
CA GLN A 47 -6.62 23.40 8.31
C GLN A 47 -6.97 22.17 9.16
N GLN A 48 -5.98 21.64 9.88
CA GLN A 48 -6.17 20.51 10.82
C GLN A 48 -6.73 19.22 10.20
N VAL A 49 -6.65 19.05 8.87
CA VAL A 49 -7.14 17.82 8.24
C VAL A 49 -6.21 16.65 8.48
N LYS A 50 -6.80 15.45 8.48
CA LYS A 50 -6.07 14.18 8.47
C LYS A 50 -6.26 13.51 7.12
N THR A 51 -5.15 13.18 6.48
CA THR A 51 -5.13 12.47 5.20
C THR A 51 -4.43 11.13 5.36
N GLY A 52 -4.63 10.23 4.39
CA GLY A 52 -4.01 8.92 4.38
C GLY A 52 -4.98 7.81 4.05
N GLN A 53 -4.66 6.60 4.49
CA GLN A 53 -5.43 5.42 4.10
C GLN A 53 -6.67 5.26 4.96
N SER A 54 -7.81 4.96 4.33
CA SER A 54 -9.00 4.57 5.07
C SER A 54 -8.88 3.11 5.54
N GLN A 55 -9.57 2.74 6.63
CA GLN A 55 -9.60 1.34 7.06
C GLN A 55 -10.22 0.43 5.98
N HIS A 56 -11.12 0.95 5.15
CA HIS A 56 -11.77 0.18 4.09
C HIS A 56 -10.80 -0.15 2.95
N GLN A 57 -10.00 0.81 2.50
CA GLN A 57 -8.94 0.59 1.50
C GLN A 57 -7.94 -0.46 1.96
N VAL A 58 -7.50 -0.37 3.22
CA VAL A 58 -6.58 -1.36 3.81
C VAL A 58 -7.22 -2.74 3.86
N ARG A 59 -8.49 -2.85 4.26
CA ARG A 59 -9.22 -4.14 4.27
C ARG A 59 -9.35 -4.75 2.88
N MET A 60 -9.66 -3.95 1.85
CA MET A 60 -9.79 -4.43 0.48
C MET A 60 -8.46 -4.92 -0.11
N LEU A 61 -7.37 -4.18 0.11
CA LEU A 61 -6.04 -4.57 -0.33
C LEU A 61 -5.56 -5.86 0.34
N VAL A 62 -5.84 -6.00 1.64
CA VAL A 62 -5.57 -7.24 2.37
C VAL A 62 -6.41 -8.38 1.80
N ALA A 63 -7.69 -8.17 1.52
CA ALA A 63 -8.57 -9.20 0.94
C ALA A 63 -8.08 -9.69 -0.44
N SER A 64 -7.66 -8.80 -1.35
CA SER A 64 -7.14 -9.21 -2.66
C SER A 64 -5.85 -10.04 -2.56
N THR A 65 -5.05 -9.78 -1.53
CA THR A 65 -3.80 -10.53 -1.29
C THR A 65 -4.06 -11.91 -0.70
N ILE A 66 -5.18 -12.11 0.01
CA ILE A 66 -5.57 -13.40 0.58
C ILE A 66 -6.16 -14.32 -0.49
N VAL A 67 -6.97 -13.78 -1.41
CA VAL A 67 -7.70 -14.58 -2.40
C VAL A 67 -6.75 -15.26 -3.38
N SER A 68 -5.70 -14.57 -3.84
CA SER A 68 -4.81 -15.11 -4.88
C SER A 68 -4.04 -16.36 -4.43
N PRO A 69 -3.38 -16.41 -3.26
CA PRO A 69 -2.68 -17.61 -2.79
C PRO A 69 -3.64 -18.74 -2.39
N VAL A 70 -4.80 -18.42 -1.80
CA VAL A 70 -5.78 -19.44 -1.37
C VAL A 70 -6.38 -20.14 -2.59
N VAL A 71 -6.73 -19.40 -3.65
CA VAL A 71 -7.23 -19.97 -4.89
C VAL A 71 -6.15 -20.80 -5.59
N LEU A 72 -4.91 -20.32 -5.65
CA LEU A 72 -3.83 -21.04 -6.33
C LEU A 72 -3.44 -22.34 -5.59
N CYS A 73 -3.28 -22.28 -4.27
CA CYS A 73 -2.99 -23.45 -3.43
C CYS A 73 -4.16 -24.44 -3.42
N GLY A 74 -5.40 -23.95 -3.33
CA GLY A 74 -6.60 -24.79 -3.37
C GLY A 74 -6.77 -25.51 -4.70
N CYS A 75 -6.65 -24.79 -5.82
CA CYS A 75 -6.71 -25.38 -7.15
C CYS A 75 -5.56 -26.36 -7.41
N GLY A 76 -4.34 -26.04 -6.94
CA GLY A 76 -3.18 -26.92 -7.06
C GLY A 76 -3.35 -28.24 -6.29
N ALA A 77 -3.84 -28.18 -5.05
CA ALA A 77 -4.09 -29.37 -4.24
C ALA A 77 -5.21 -30.26 -4.82
N ILE A 78 -6.29 -29.65 -5.30
CA ILE A 78 -7.41 -30.36 -5.95
C ILE A 78 -6.95 -31.00 -7.26
N PHE A 79 -6.12 -30.31 -8.04
CA PHE A 79 -5.56 -30.84 -9.30
C PHE A 79 -4.60 -32.01 -9.07
N VAL A 80 -3.72 -31.92 -8.06
CA VAL A 80 -2.83 -33.02 -7.66
C VAL A 80 -3.63 -34.21 -7.13
N TYR A 81 -4.66 -33.98 -6.31
CA TYR A 81 -5.55 -35.03 -5.82
C TYR A 81 -6.28 -35.73 -6.97
N LEU A 82 -6.90 -34.96 -7.88
CA LEU A 82 -7.57 -35.48 -9.09
C LEU A 82 -6.61 -36.26 -10.00
N LEU A 83 -5.36 -35.81 -10.15
CA LEU A 83 -4.34 -36.52 -10.94
C LEU A 83 -3.84 -37.79 -10.25
N SER A 84 -3.73 -37.80 -8.92
CA SER A 84 -3.35 -38.98 -8.14
C SER A 84 -4.44 -40.07 -8.16
N LEU A 85 -5.71 -39.68 -8.32
CA LEU A 85 -6.83 -40.59 -8.58
C LEU A 85 -6.78 -41.20 -9.99
N LEU A 86 -6.05 -40.58 -10.94
CA LEU A 86 -6.00 -40.98 -12.34
C LEU A 86 -4.81 -41.87 -12.73
N LYS A 87 -3.77 -42.08 -11.91
CA LYS A 87 -2.69 -43.04 -12.28
C LYS A 87 -1.93 -43.70 -11.12
N SER A 88 -1.87 -45.03 -11.22
CA SER A 88 -1.33 -46.03 -10.28
C SER A 88 0.20 -46.06 -10.09
N ASN A 89 0.96 -45.03 -10.48
CA ASN A 89 2.44 -45.11 -10.51
C ASN A 89 3.11 -44.03 -9.64
N ARG A 90 3.75 -44.46 -8.54
CA ARG A 90 4.33 -43.59 -7.50
C ARG A 90 5.37 -42.60 -8.04
N ALA A 91 6.17 -42.97 -9.04
CA ALA A 91 7.17 -42.09 -9.65
C ALA A 91 6.57 -41.01 -10.56
N ILE A 92 5.46 -41.32 -11.24
CA ILE A 92 4.74 -40.37 -12.09
C ILE A 92 4.01 -39.33 -11.22
N ASN A 93 3.47 -39.75 -10.08
CA ASN A 93 2.85 -38.84 -9.12
C ASN A 93 3.87 -37.84 -8.53
N PHE A 94 5.13 -38.26 -8.33
CA PHE A 94 6.21 -37.37 -7.89
C PHE A 94 6.58 -36.31 -8.96
N LEU A 95 6.79 -36.73 -10.21
CA LEU A 95 7.11 -35.82 -11.32
C LEU A 95 5.95 -34.86 -11.63
N ILE A 96 4.72 -35.34 -11.61
CA ILE A 96 3.53 -34.54 -11.90
C ILE A 96 3.19 -33.57 -10.76
N GLY A 97 3.39 -33.98 -9.49
CA GLY A 97 3.23 -33.09 -8.34
C GLY A 97 4.24 -31.93 -8.30
N ALA A 98 5.42 -32.12 -8.89
CA ALA A 98 6.45 -31.08 -8.98
C ALA A 98 6.17 -30.02 -10.07
N LEU A 99 5.37 -30.34 -11.10
CA LEU A 99 5.08 -29.44 -12.22
C LEU A 99 4.31 -28.16 -11.85
N PRO A 100 3.20 -28.19 -11.08
CA PRO A 100 2.53 -26.96 -10.66
C PRO A 100 3.41 -26.12 -9.72
N ILE A 101 4.34 -26.76 -8.99
CA ILE A 101 5.31 -26.07 -8.12
C ILE A 101 6.40 -25.41 -8.95
N LEU A 102 6.92 -26.06 -9.99
CA LEU A 102 7.83 -25.45 -10.96
C LEU A 102 7.16 -24.33 -11.74
N ALA A 103 5.88 -24.46 -12.08
CA ALA A 103 5.09 -23.40 -12.71
C ALA A 103 4.90 -22.20 -11.78
N PHE A 104 4.61 -22.44 -10.50
CA PHE A 104 4.51 -21.39 -9.48
C PHE A 104 5.86 -20.71 -9.18
N LEU A 105 6.94 -21.48 -9.07
CA LEU A 105 8.30 -20.95 -8.95
C LEU A 105 8.68 -20.14 -10.20
N ALA A 106 8.33 -20.60 -11.40
CA ALA A 106 8.55 -19.87 -12.64
C ALA A 106 7.73 -18.57 -12.69
N GLU A 107 6.49 -18.56 -12.20
CA GLU A 107 5.66 -17.36 -12.11
C GLU A 107 6.25 -16.32 -11.14
N ILE A 108 6.83 -16.77 -10.02
CA ILE A 108 7.58 -15.94 -9.07
C ILE A 108 8.86 -15.38 -9.73
N PHE A 109 9.66 -16.22 -10.40
CA PHE A 109 10.90 -15.79 -11.07
C PHE A 109 10.65 -14.88 -12.27
N LEU A 110 9.55 -15.08 -13.01
CA LEU A 110 9.13 -14.18 -14.07
C LEU A 110 8.70 -12.82 -13.51
N ARG A 111 8.12 -12.80 -12.30
CA ARG A 111 7.76 -11.57 -11.58
C ARG A 111 8.97 -10.87 -10.94
N ASP A 112 10.02 -11.60 -10.58
CA ASP A 112 11.32 -11.07 -10.08
C ASP A 112 12.08 -10.24 -11.14
N SER A 113 11.71 -10.31 -12.42
CA SER A 113 12.21 -9.39 -13.45
C SER A 113 11.75 -7.94 -13.25
N ILE A 114 10.84 -7.70 -12.30
CA ILE A 114 10.41 -6.38 -11.84
C ILE A 114 11.02 -6.15 -10.45
N THR A 115 12.30 -5.75 -10.46
CA THR A 115 13.16 -5.22 -9.38
C THR A 115 12.49 -4.76 -8.07
N PHE A 116 13.11 -5.03 -6.90
CA PHE A 116 13.86 -4.02 -6.13
C PHE A 116 14.42 -4.56 -4.78
N HIS A 117 15.65 -4.14 -4.43
CA HIS A 117 16.24 -4.22 -3.08
C HIS A 117 15.65 -3.13 -2.16
N PHE A 118 15.64 -3.37 -0.83
CA PHE A 118 15.92 -2.43 0.31
C PHE A 118 15.07 -2.68 1.60
N PRO A 119 15.50 -2.16 2.78
CA PRO A 119 15.57 -2.92 4.03
C PRO A 119 14.47 -2.59 5.07
N GLN A 120 14.65 -3.17 6.26
CA GLN A 120 13.73 -3.47 7.36
C GLN A 120 12.88 -2.32 7.97
N ALA A 121 11.62 -2.68 8.27
CA ALA A 121 10.75 -2.38 9.43
C ALA A 121 10.62 -0.91 9.94
N THR A 122 9.42 -0.39 10.23
CA THR A 122 8.70 -0.69 11.48
C THR A 122 7.31 -0.03 11.53
N SER A 123 6.43 -0.65 12.32
CA SER A 123 5.19 -0.13 12.93
C SER A 123 3.85 -0.69 12.41
N TYR A 124 2.95 -0.84 13.39
CA TYR A 124 2.01 -1.94 13.54
C TYR A 124 0.56 -1.42 13.53
N ALA A 125 -0.19 -1.68 12.46
CA ALA A 125 -1.65 -1.43 12.46
C ALA A 125 -2.47 -2.40 11.61
N GLY A 126 -1.85 -3.46 11.05
CA GLY A 126 -2.52 -4.48 10.25
C GLY A 126 -2.71 -5.83 10.96
N ILE A 127 -2.44 -5.92 12.27
CA ILE A 127 -2.16 -7.20 12.96
C ILE A 127 -3.35 -8.20 12.93
N GLY A 128 -4.60 -7.74 12.92
CA GLY A 128 -5.78 -8.62 13.05
C GLY A 128 -6.03 -9.55 11.85
N SER A 129 -5.96 -9.03 10.62
CA SER A 129 -6.12 -9.81 9.39
C SER A 129 -4.81 -10.48 8.96
N ILE A 130 -3.67 -9.95 9.41
CA ILE A 130 -2.34 -10.58 9.29
C ILE A 130 -2.26 -11.88 10.12
N ALA A 131 -2.91 -11.93 11.30
CA ALA A 131 -2.91 -13.11 12.15
C ALA A 131 -3.62 -14.32 11.53
N VAL A 132 -4.68 -14.10 10.74
CA VAL A 132 -5.42 -15.18 10.05
C VAL A 132 -4.61 -15.71 8.86
N LEU A 133 -3.97 -14.83 8.09
CA LEU A 133 -3.01 -15.23 7.05
C LEU A 133 -1.84 -16.01 7.64
N PHE A 134 -1.25 -15.50 8.71
CA PHE A 134 -0.17 -16.19 9.42
C PHE A 134 -0.65 -17.55 9.97
N ALA A 135 -1.85 -17.64 10.53
CA ALA A 135 -2.43 -18.88 11.01
C ALA A 135 -2.69 -19.90 9.88
N ILE A 136 -3.23 -19.48 8.74
CA ILE A 136 -3.45 -20.36 7.58
C ILE A 136 -2.10 -20.81 6.99
N MET A 137 -1.13 -19.91 6.86
CA MET A 137 0.21 -20.23 6.35
C MET A 137 0.97 -21.15 7.30
N VAL A 138 0.88 -20.93 8.61
CA VAL A 138 1.42 -21.83 9.64
C VAL A 138 0.69 -23.18 9.59
N THR A 139 -0.63 -23.20 9.40
CA THR A 139 -1.40 -24.45 9.32
C THR A 139 -1.03 -25.27 8.08
N LEU A 140 -0.81 -24.63 6.92
CA LEU A 140 -0.33 -25.28 5.71
C LEU A 140 1.11 -25.79 5.86
N THR A 141 1.98 -25.02 6.50
CA THR A 141 3.38 -25.40 6.76
C THR A 141 3.46 -26.55 7.77
N VAL A 142 2.66 -26.49 8.84
CA VAL A 142 2.55 -27.53 9.87
C VAL A 142 1.91 -28.80 9.30
N GLY A 143 0.88 -28.67 8.45
CA GLY A 143 0.28 -29.81 7.74
C GLY A 143 1.28 -30.56 6.86
N LEU A 144 2.15 -29.82 6.15
CA LEU A 144 3.25 -30.40 5.37
C LEU A 144 4.30 -31.09 6.25
N VAL A 145 4.59 -30.56 7.44
CA VAL A 145 5.49 -31.20 8.43
C VAL A 145 4.90 -32.51 8.95
N PHE A 146 3.60 -32.59 9.21
CA PHE A 146 2.95 -33.83 9.66
C PHE A 146 2.96 -34.92 8.56
N ILE A 147 2.71 -34.54 7.30
CA ILE A 147 2.83 -35.46 6.14
C ILE A 147 4.31 -35.86 5.88
N GLY A 148 5.24 -34.93 6.13
CA GLY A 148 6.68 -35.18 6.18
C GLY A 148 7.06 -36.27 7.17
N ASN A 149 6.64 -36.10 8.42
CA ASN A 149 6.96 -37.01 9.51
C ASN A 149 6.34 -38.41 9.33
N SER A 150 5.12 -38.53 8.79
CA SER A 150 4.57 -39.86 8.46
C SER A 150 5.37 -40.55 7.36
N SER A 151 5.87 -39.80 6.37
CA SER A 151 6.74 -40.33 5.29
C SER A 151 8.13 -40.74 5.79
N PHE A 152 8.64 -40.10 6.86
CA PHE A 152 9.85 -40.56 7.56
C PHE A 152 9.63 -41.88 8.30
N GLY A 153 8.43 -42.11 8.85
CA GLY A 153 8.05 -43.35 9.53
C GLY A 153 8.11 -44.58 8.63
N ASP A 154 7.90 -44.41 7.32
CA ASP A 154 7.99 -45.46 6.30
C ASP A 154 9.44 -45.77 5.86
N GLY A 155 10.46 -45.10 6.43
CA GLY A 155 11.90 -45.35 6.17
C GLY A 155 12.47 -44.72 4.90
N SER A 156 11.69 -43.90 4.19
CA SER A 156 12.10 -43.27 2.93
C SER A 156 12.82 -41.94 3.17
N ILE A 157 14.13 -42.02 3.42
CA ILE A 157 15.00 -40.87 3.71
C ILE A 157 14.88 -39.78 2.63
N ALA A 158 14.78 -40.17 1.35
CA ALA A 158 14.65 -39.24 0.23
C ALA A 158 13.35 -38.42 0.26
N GLN A 159 12.22 -39.03 0.65
CA GLN A 159 10.94 -38.34 0.76
C GLN A 159 10.92 -37.39 1.97
N GLY A 160 11.54 -37.81 3.08
CA GLY A 160 11.68 -36.98 4.26
C GLY A 160 12.52 -35.71 4.01
N PHE A 161 13.70 -35.83 3.39
CA PHE A 161 14.53 -34.68 3.01
C PHE A 161 13.82 -33.76 2.02
N PHE A 162 13.11 -34.31 1.04
CA PHE A 162 12.32 -33.55 0.09
C PHE A 162 11.25 -32.70 0.78
N LEU A 163 10.53 -33.27 1.75
CA LEU A 163 9.48 -32.56 2.49
C LEU A 163 10.04 -31.50 3.45
N LEU A 164 11.21 -31.73 4.04
CA LEU A 164 11.93 -30.73 4.83
C LEU A 164 12.36 -29.53 3.94
N ILE A 165 12.92 -29.79 2.77
CA ILE A 165 13.27 -28.75 1.79
C ILE A 165 12.01 -27.97 1.38
N MET A 166 10.91 -28.65 1.10
CA MET A 166 9.63 -28.00 0.76
C MET A 166 9.10 -27.10 1.87
N THR A 167 9.24 -27.53 3.13
CA THR A 167 8.83 -26.74 4.30
C THR A 167 9.67 -25.47 4.42
N VAL A 168 10.99 -25.59 4.23
CA VAL A 168 11.92 -24.44 4.25
C VAL A 168 11.62 -23.47 3.12
N VAL A 169 11.43 -23.99 1.89
CA VAL A 169 11.05 -23.16 0.72
C VAL A 169 9.72 -22.46 0.95
N GLY A 170 8.71 -23.16 1.47
CA GLY A 170 7.41 -22.59 1.81
C GLY A 170 7.51 -21.46 2.84
N ALA A 171 8.32 -21.63 3.88
CA ALA A 171 8.57 -20.59 4.88
C ALA A 171 9.23 -19.34 4.28
N ILE A 172 10.23 -19.51 3.40
CA ILE A 172 10.91 -18.41 2.71
C ILE A 172 9.93 -17.65 1.80
N VAL A 173 9.13 -18.36 1.02
CA VAL A 173 8.11 -17.76 0.13
C VAL A 173 7.07 -17.01 0.94
N THR A 174 6.60 -17.57 2.06
CA THR A 174 5.66 -16.92 2.98
C THR A 174 6.22 -15.60 3.50
N TYR A 175 7.47 -15.62 3.96
CA TYR A 175 8.15 -14.42 4.45
C TYR A 175 8.25 -13.35 3.36
N ARG A 176 8.59 -13.74 2.12
CA ARG A 176 8.69 -12.81 0.98
C ARG A 176 7.35 -12.17 0.62
N ILE A 177 6.28 -12.97 0.53
CA ILE A 177 4.92 -12.46 0.27
C ILE A 177 4.47 -11.53 1.39
N PHE A 178 4.81 -11.85 2.65
CA PHE A 178 4.48 -11.02 3.79
C PHE A 178 5.19 -9.66 3.75
N GLN A 179 6.49 -9.64 3.45
CA GLN A 179 7.24 -8.40 3.27
C GLN A 179 6.66 -7.56 2.11
N TRP A 180 6.37 -8.21 0.97
CA TRP A 180 5.75 -7.55 -0.17
C TRP A 180 4.37 -6.95 0.17
N LEU A 181 3.53 -7.69 0.92
CA LEU A 181 2.21 -7.21 1.35
C LEU A 181 2.32 -6.00 2.28
N ILE A 182 3.23 -6.04 3.26
CA ILE A 182 3.49 -4.88 4.14
C ILE A 182 3.86 -3.68 3.29
N GLN A 183 4.80 -3.86 2.37
CA GLN A 183 5.27 -2.78 1.52
C GLN A 183 4.17 -2.26 0.58
N SER A 184 3.33 -3.14 0.04
CA SER A 184 2.21 -2.76 -0.81
C SER A 184 1.11 -2.00 -0.05
N ILE A 185 0.82 -2.40 1.19
CA ILE A 185 -0.10 -1.64 2.06
C ILE A 185 0.51 -0.28 2.34
N GLN A 186 1.76 -0.24 2.78
CA GLN A 186 2.42 1.00 3.13
C GLN A 186 2.55 1.99 1.96
N SER A 187 2.82 1.51 0.75
CA SER A 187 2.95 2.35 -0.45
C SER A 187 1.61 2.66 -1.15
N HIS A 188 0.49 2.09 -0.70
CA HIS A 188 -0.79 2.35 -1.37
C HIS A 188 -1.21 3.82 -1.20
N PRO A 189 -1.60 4.52 -2.26
CA PRO A 189 -2.09 5.89 -2.15
C PRO A 189 -3.39 5.91 -1.35
N GLY A 190 -3.42 6.72 -0.29
CA GLY A 190 -4.58 6.95 0.56
C GLY A 190 -5.43 8.08 0.00
N THR A 191 -5.16 9.31 0.46
CA THR A 191 -5.83 10.51 -0.06
C THR A 191 -5.12 10.99 -1.32
N SER A 192 -5.85 11.26 -2.40
CA SER A 192 -5.25 11.74 -3.65
C SER A 192 -5.67 13.17 -3.98
N PHE A 193 -4.70 14.07 -4.11
CA PHE A 193 -4.81 15.41 -4.69
C PHE A 193 -4.19 15.47 -6.08
N ARG A 194 -4.03 14.32 -6.75
CA ARG A 194 -3.34 14.23 -8.04
C ARG A 194 -3.98 15.13 -9.08
N LYS A 195 -3.20 15.96 -9.77
CA LYS A 195 -3.70 16.96 -10.74
C LYS A 195 -4.70 17.97 -10.17
N ALA A 196 -4.87 18.06 -8.85
CA ALA A 196 -5.77 19.03 -8.25
C ALA A 196 -5.16 20.44 -8.32
N ASN A 197 -6.02 21.45 -8.41
CA ASN A 197 -5.61 22.84 -8.28
C ASN A 197 -5.86 23.33 -6.86
N LEU A 198 -4.80 23.39 -6.05
CA LEU A 198 -4.83 23.81 -4.64
C LEU A 198 -4.34 25.25 -4.48
N THR A 199 -4.51 26.09 -5.51
CA THR A 199 -4.02 27.47 -5.45
C THR A 199 -4.62 28.21 -4.25
N ASP A 200 -3.80 28.86 -3.43
CA ASP A 200 -4.21 29.59 -2.23
C ASP A 200 -4.95 28.76 -1.15
N ALA A 201 -4.86 27.42 -1.21
CA ALA A 201 -5.44 26.55 -0.19
C ALA A 201 -4.62 26.57 1.12
N ASP A 202 -5.28 26.31 2.26
CA ASP A 202 -4.63 26.35 3.58
C ASP A 202 -4.53 24.96 4.22
N PHE A 203 -3.33 24.42 4.38
CA PHE A 203 -3.03 23.14 5.02
C PHE A 203 -2.43 23.30 6.43
N SER A 204 -2.62 24.44 7.08
CA SER A 204 -2.01 24.69 8.39
C SER A 204 -2.43 23.63 9.42
N TYR A 205 -1.49 23.15 10.22
CA TYR A 205 -1.69 22.11 11.24
C TYR A 205 -2.19 20.75 10.72
N SER A 206 -2.15 20.52 9.40
CA SER A 206 -2.60 19.26 8.83
C SER A 206 -1.57 18.13 9.00
N GLU A 207 -2.06 16.90 8.97
CA GLU A 207 -1.25 15.69 9.02
C GLU A 207 -1.38 14.93 7.69
N LEU A 208 -0.25 14.82 6.99
CA LEU A 208 -0.16 14.28 5.63
C LEU A 208 0.52 12.92 5.60
N GLU A 209 -0.27 11.86 5.60
CA GLU A 209 0.18 10.46 5.48
C GLU A 209 -0.35 9.86 4.18
N ASN A 210 0.39 8.98 3.51
CA ASN A 210 -0.08 8.27 2.31
C ASN A 210 -0.83 9.16 1.29
N THR A 211 -0.33 10.37 1.05
CA THR A 211 -1.04 11.37 0.26
C THR A 211 -0.32 11.66 -1.06
N ASP A 212 -1.08 11.66 -2.15
CA ASP A 212 -0.54 11.87 -3.49
C ASP A 212 -0.83 13.30 -3.98
N PHE A 213 0.21 14.15 -4.04
CA PHE A 213 0.15 15.48 -4.64
C PHE A 213 0.69 15.50 -6.08
N SER A 214 0.88 14.36 -6.73
CA SER A 214 1.52 14.32 -8.04
C SER A 214 0.78 15.17 -9.06
N LEU A 215 1.51 15.96 -9.85
CA LEU A 215 0.95 16.89 -10.85
C LEU A 215 -0.01 17.95 -10.27
N ALA A 216 -0.10 18.10 -8.95
CA ALA A 216 -0.95 19.12 -8.33
C ALA A 216 -0.33 20.51 -8.45
N VAL A 217 -1.18 21.53 -8.39
CA VAL A 217 -0.77 22.93 -8.29
C VAL A 217 -0.83 23.36 -6.82
N LEU A 218 0.32 23.64 -6.22
CA LEU A 218 0.44 24.09 -4.82
C LEU A 218 0.82 25.58 -4.71
N THR A 219 0.47 26.39 -5.70
CA THR A 219 0.84 27.81 -5.71
C THR A 219 0.06 28.58 -4.66
N GLY A 220 0.74 29.26 -3.74
CA GLY A 220 0.09 30.02 -2.67
C GLY A 220 -0.47 29.16 -1.54
N VAL A 221 -0.11 27.88 -1.47
CA VAL A 221 -0.56 27.03 -0.38
C VAL A 221 0.10 27.46 0.94
N CYS A 222 -0.70 27.56 2.01
CA CYS A 222 -0.19 27.75 3.36
C CYS A 222 0.14 26.39 4.01
N ILE A 223 1.36 26.24 4.51
CA ILE A 223 1.86 24.97 5.07
C ILE A 223 2.31 25.10 6.53
N PHE A 224 1.78 26.09 7.26
CA PHE A 224 2.20 26.36 8.63
C PHE A 224 1.95 25.16 9.56
N LYS A 225 3.03 24.63 10.17
CA LYS A 225 2.97 23.49 11.09
C LYS A 225 2.27 22.24 10.53
N TRP A 226 2.24 22.06 9.21
CA TRP A 226 1.84 20.77 8.66
C TRP A 226 2.91 19.71 8.97
N VAL A 227 2.51 18.44 8.99
CA VAL A 227 3.40 17.31 9.25
C VAL A 227 3.32 16.34 8.08
N ILE A 228 4.47 16.05 7.46
CA ILE A 228 4.55 15.07 6.36
C ILE A 228 5.04 13.75 6.94
N LYS A 229 4.20 12.74 6.87
CA LYS A 229 4.50 11.34 7.21
C LYS A 229 4.99 10.57 5.97
N PRO A 230 5.51 9.34 6.16
CA PRO A 230 5.94 8.47 5.06
C PRO A 230 4.86 8.25 3.99
N TYR A 231 5.31 7.88 2.78
CA TYR A 231 4.46 7.57 1.63
C TYR A 231 3.59 8.72 1.10
N THR A 232 3.92 9.95 1.48
CA THR A 232 3.41 11.17 0.83
C THR A 232 4.32 11.56 -0.34
N GLU A 233 3.72 11.77 -1.51
CA GLU A 233 4.41 11.98 -2.79
C GLU A 233 4.16 13.38 -3.36
N PHE A 234 5.22 13.98 -3.92
CA PHE A 234 5.21 15.32 -4.53
C PHE A 234 5.73 15.31 -5.97
N THR A 235 5.52 14.22 -6.72
CA THR A 235 6.08 14.05 -8.06
C THR A 235 5.51 15.05 -9.07
N ASN A 236 6.37 15.83 -9.75
CA ASN A 236 5.97 16.81 -10.76
C ASN A 236 4.94 17.84 -10.27
N VAL A 237 5.05 18.27 -9.01
CA VAL A 237 4.22 19.33 -8.44
C VAL A 237 4.58 20.69 -9.06
N TYR A 238 3.56 21.51 -9.34
CA TYR A 238 3.74 22.89 -9.77
C TYR A 238 3.50 23.86 -8.60
N CYS A 239 4.56 24.50 -8.12
CA CYS A 239 4.49 25.49 -7.05
C CYS A 239 5.31 26.72 -7.43
N LYS A 240 4.67 27.89 -7.55
CA LYS A 240 5.40 29.16 -7.73
C LYS A 240 5.91 29.73 -6.41
N TYR A 241 5.11 29.62 -5.36
CA TYR A 241 5.41 30.10 -4.01
C TYR A 241 4.49 29.41 -3.01
N LEU A 242 4.84 29.47 -1.73
CA LEU A 242 4.08 28.93 -0.61
C LEU A 242 4.14 29.90 0.58
N TYR A 243 3.26 29.73 1.55
CA TYR A 243 3.26 30.53 2.79
C TYR A 243 3.65 29.65 3.97
N LEU A 244 4.58 30.14 4.77
CA LEU A 244 5.08 29.44 5.95
C LEU A 244 4.38 29.86 7.24
N GLU A 245 3.56 30.91 7.22
CA GLU A 245 2.81 31.41 8.38
C GLU A 245 1.33 31.58 8.05
N PRO A 246 0.44 31.58 9.08
CA PRO A 246 -1.00 31.76 8.88
C PRO A 246 -1.35 33.06 8.15
N GLU A 247 -2.57 33.14 7.63
CA GLU A 247 -3.08 34.34 6.93
C GLU A 247 -2.22 34.76 5.72
N GLN A 248 -1.62 33.77 5.04
CA GLN A 248 -0.77 33.99 3.87
C GLN A 248 0.41 34.92 4.17
N GLN A 249 0.97 34.78 5.38
CA GLN A 249 2.17 35.49 5.79
C GLN A 249 3.43 34.67 5.47
N ASN A 250 4.59 35.32 5.43
CA ASN A 250 5.88 34.69 5.16
C ASN A 250 5.88 33.88 3.83
N ARG A 251 5.63 34.59 2.72
CA ARG A 251 5.72 34.04 1.35
C ARG A 251 7.14 33.58 1.08
N GLN A 252 7.30 32.34 0.60
CA GLN A 252 8.56 31.79 0.13
C GLN A 252 8.43 31.32 -1.32
N PRO A 253 9.34 31.77 -2.23
CA PRO A 253 10.33 32.83 -2.04
C PRO A 253 9.65 34.21 -1.89
N ALA A 254 10.23 35.17 -1.17
CA ALA A 254 9.55 36.44 -0.86
C ALA A 254 9.04 37.21 -2.11
N ASN A 255 9.92 37.47 -3.08
CA ASN A 255 9.63 38.36 -4.23
C ASN A 255 9.81 37.71 -5.61
N ARG A 256 9.89 36.38 -5.67
CA ARG A 256 10.04 35.63 -6.94
C ARG A 256 9.29 34.31 -6.90
N ASN A 257 9.35 33.58 -8.01
CA ASN A 257 8.87 32.20 -8.06
C ASN A 257 10.02 31.23 -7.74
N PHE A 258 9.67 30.04 -7.28
CA PHE A 258 10.62 28.93 -7.14
C PHE A 258 11.29 28.62 -8.47
N HIS A 259 12.60 28.37 -8.41
CA HIS A 259 13.33 27.70 -9.49
C HIS A 259 13.17 26.18 -9.36
N ALA A 260 13.56 25.45 -10.41
CA ALA A 260 13.70 24.00 -10.32
C ALA A 260 14.60 23.67 -9.11
N ASP A 261 14.22 22.66 -8.34
CA ASP A 261 14.96 22.11 -7.18
C ASP A 261 14.88 22.91 -5.86
N GLU A 262 14.17 24.04 -5.79
CA GLU A 262 14.05 24.81 -4.53
C GLU A 262 12.89 24.34 -3.63
N LEU A 263 11.87 23.71 -4.22
CA LEU A 263 10.68 23.27 -3.50
C LEU A 263 10.96 22.06 -2.60
N GLU A 264 11.70 21.08 -3.11
CA GLU A 264 11.91 19.79 -2.44
C GLU A 264 12.61 19.95 -1.08
N PRO A 265 13.70 20.73 -0.92
CA PRO A 265 14.31 20.98 0.38
C PRO A 265 13.33 21.55 1.41
N ILE A 266 12.46 22.48 1.00
CA ILE A 266 11.45 23.09 1.88
C ILE A 266 10.41 22.06 2.32
N LEU A 267 10.00 21.15 1.44
CA LEU A 267 9.06 20.09 1.81
C LEU A 267 9.73 19.07 2.75
N THR A 268 11.00 18.73 2.52
CA THR A 268 11.71 17.75 3.35
C THR A 268 11.91 18.18 4.80
N GLN A 269 11.95 19.48 5.10
CA GLN A 269 12.08 19.98 6.48
C GLN A 269 10.88 19.60 7.38
N PHE A 270 9.74 19.28 6.77
CA PHE A 270 8.51 18.90 7.47
C PHE A 270 8.30 17.39 7.54
N ARG A 271 9.22 16.59 6.99
CA ARG A 271 9.16 15.13 7.02
C ARG A 271 9.54 14.63 8.41
N LYS A 272 8.65 13.84 9.03
CA LYS A 272 8.88 13.17 10.31
C LYS A 272 8.95 11.65 10.15
#